data_AF-A0AAP3DDT4-F1
#
_entry.id   AF-A0AAP3DDT4-F1
#
_cell.length_a   1.000
_cell.length_b   1.000
_cell.length_c   1.000
_cell.angle_alpha   90.00
_cell.angle_beta   90.00
_cell.angle_gamma   90.00
#
_symmetry.space_group_name_H-M   'P 1'
#
loop_
_entity.id
_entity.type
_entity.pdbx_description
1 polymer ?
#
loop_
_entity_poly.entity_id
_entity_poly.type
_entity_poly.pdbx_seq_one_letter_code
_entity_poly.pdbx_strand_id
1 'polypeptide(L)'
;MIFWPMLYEDIIQKNYIRGYRNIHVLSGYASSSFVYHILHTFKEINLDLIIGMPQKENLSIWDHNEYVSMTKDTNRLRVRYYKGYPPIHAKIVLWKGENDLEDICYAGSANFTWNGFKFFQEIMVDSNPTHIEKVFPYNTELIDCNSNNVFNYFSMGYQKKTYPNEIDLISLQKTIGNYPYVILPLLKKNNEIHDISGLNWGQRLGREPNQAYIPIPIAIHKEFPNFFPNRRNEFSVITDDGESFVCVIAQENSKAIHSCRNNSILGKYFRKRLGIPFGTKVKTEHLRQYGRDSVAFYKINDETFYLDFSSKK
;
A
#
# COMPACT_ATOMS: atom_id res chain seq x y z
N MET A 1 -20.77 7.59 -22.13
CA MET A 1 -20.48 6.20 -21.74
C MET A 1 -20.33 6.10 -20.24
N ILE A 2 -21.00 5.13 -19.63
CA ILE A 2 -20.93 4.87 -18.19
C ILE A 2 -20.06 3.63 -17.98
N PHE A 3 -19.17 3.67 -16.99
CA PHE A 3 -18.29 2.58 -16.62
C PHE A 3 -18.66 2.08 -15.22
N TRP A 4 -18.98 0.78 -15.13
CA TRP A 4 -19.31 0.03 -13.92
C TRP A 4 -19.50 -1.45 -14.31
N PRO A 5 -19.17 -2.45 -13.46
CA PRO A 5 -18.45 -2.33 -12.19
C PRO A 5 -16.93 -2.44 -12.33
N MET A 6 -16.41 -2.77 -13.52
CA MET A 6 -15.00 -3.12 -13.75
C MET A 6 -14.13 -1.89 -14.02
N LEU A 7 -14.11 -0.92 -13.09
CA LEU A 7 -13.44 0.35 -13.29
C LEU A 7 -11.93 0.20 -13.52
N TYR A 8 -11.25 -0.65 -12.76
CA TYR A 8 -9.82 -0.92 -12.95
C TYR A 8 -9.53 -1.43 -14.38
N GLU A 9 -10.27 -2.44 -14.83
CA GLU A 9 -10.08 -3.02 -16.16
C GLU A 9 -10.42 -1.99 -17.26
N ASP A 10 -11.55 -1.30 -17.12
CA ASP A 10 -12.10 -0.44 -18.17
C ASP A 10 -11.38 0.90 -18.31
N ILE A 11 -10.96 1.52 -17.21
CA ILE A 11 -10.39 2.87 -17.19
C ILE A 11 -8.86 2.84 -17.12
N ILE A 12 -8.27 1.82 -16.50
CA ILE A 12 -6.82 1.72 -16.36
C ILE A 12 -6.24 0.74 -17.38
N GLN A 13 -6.60 -0.54 -17.29
CA GLN A 13 -5.93 -1.60 -18.04
C GLN A 13 -6.14 -1.47 -19.54
N LYS A 14 -7.38 -1.25 -19.99
CA LYS A 14 -7.70 -1.09 -21.42
C LYS A 14 -6.99 0.10 -22.04
N ASN A 15 -6.90 1.23 -21.34
CA ASN A 15 -6.22 2.42 -21.87
C ASN A 15 -4.71 2.23 -21.96
N TYR A 16 -4.08 1.56 -20.99
CA TYR A 16 -2.68 1.16 -21.12
C TYR A 16 -2.46 0.26 -22.36
N ILE A 17 -3.33 -0.74 -22.57
CA ILE A 17 -3.25 -1.64 -23.74
C ILE A 17 -3.41 -0.87 -25.06
N ARG A 18 -4.25 0.17 -25.09
CA ARG A 18 -4.44 1.05 -26.26
C ARG A 18 -3.24 1.92 -26.60
N GLY A 19 -2.23 2.01 -25.73
CA GLY A 19 -1.01 2.78 -25.98
C GLY A 19 -0.83 4.00 -25.08
N TYR A 20 -1.78 4.34 -24.22
CA TYR A 20 -1.62 5.46 -23.30
C TYR A 20 -0.56 5.17 -22.24
N ARG A 21 0.25 6.19 -21.91
CA ARG A 21 1.34 6.09 -20.93
C ARG A 21 1.30 7.17 -19.86
N ASN A 22 0.67 8.31 -20.13
CA ASN A 22 0.62 9.43 -19.20
C ASN A 22 -0.77 9.54 -18.59
N ILE A 23 -0.85 9.43 -17.27
CA ILE A 23 -2.10 9.49 -16.51
C ILE A 23 -2.01 10.62 -15.48
N HIS A 24 -2.98 11.54 -15.53
CA HIS A 24 -3.15 12.66 -14.62
C HIS A 24 -4.41 12.41 -13.79
N VAL A 25 -4.25 12.36 -12.47
CA VAL A 25 -5.32 12.01 -11.54
C VAL A 25 -5.56 13.16 -10.59
N LEU A 26 -6.81 13.58 -10.45
CA LEU A 26 -7.27 14.45 -9.38
C LEU A 26 -8.25 13.66 -8.53
N SER A 27 -7.88 13.36 -7.29
CA SER A 27 -8.69 12.53 -6.40
C SER A 27 -8.78 13.15 -5.01
N GLY A 28 -9.94 13.03 -4.36
CA GLY A 28 -10.09 13.43 -2.97
C GLY A 28 -9.11 12.68 -2.07
N TYR A 29 -9.06 11.35 -2.23
CA TYR A 29 -8.12 10.47 -1.54
C TYR A 29 -7.38 9.57 -2.53
N ALA A 30 -6.21 9.09 -2.13
CA ALA A 30 -5.50 8.02 -2.80
C ALA A 30 -4.84 7.13 -1.76
N SER A 31 -4.57 5.88 -2.12
CA SER A 31 -3.89 4.89 -1.30
C SER A 31 -2.53 4.57 -1.91
N SER A 32 -1.49 4.50 -1.10
CA SER A 32 -0.14 4.17 -1.57
C SER A 32 -0.06 2.78 -2.21
N SER A 33 -0.81 1.80 -1.70
CA SER A 33 -0.88 0.43 -2.24
C SER A 33 -1.41 0.37 -3.69
N PHE A 34 -2.48 1.11 -4.01
CA PHE A 34 -3.00 1.19 -5.37
C PHE A 34 -2.04 1.90 -6.32
N VAL A 35 -1.44 3.02 -5.89
CA VAL A 35 -0.41 3.73 -6.67
C VAL A 35 0.79 2.80 -6.95
N TYR A 36 1.25 2.08 -5.93
CA TYR A 36 2.30 1.07 -6.06
C TYR A 36 1.93 0.03 -7.11
N HIS A 37 0.71 -0.50 -7.05
CA HIS A 37 0.21 -1.47 -8.01
C HIS A 37 0.28 -0.93 -9.45
N ILE A 38 -0.23 0.28 -9.69
CA ILE A 38 -0.22 0.91 -11.02
C ILE A 38 1.20 0.99 -11.57
N LEU A 39 2.14 1.54 -10.80
CA LEU A 39 3.51 1.78 -11.24
C LEU A 39 4.30 0.49 -11.53
N HIS A 40 4.03 -0.59 -10.80
CA HIS A 40 4.76 -1.85 -10.93
C HIS A 40 4.11 -2.87 -11.87
N THR A 41 2.80 -2.75 -12.09
CA THR A 41 2.08 -3.56 -13.07
C THR A 41 2.27 -2.98 -14.48
N PHE A 42 2.19 -1.65 -14.61
CA PHE A 42 2.31 -0.94 -15.88
C PHE A 42 3.62 -0.15 -15.92
N LYS A 43 4.69 -0.82 -16.34
CA LYS A 43 6.08 -0.32 -16.21
C LYS A 43 6.36 0.98 -16.98
N GLU A 44 5.53 1.28 -17.97
CA GLU A 44 5.69 2.43 -18.85
C GLU A 44 4.77 3.60 -18.47
N ILE A 45 3.94 3.46 -17.42
CA ILE A 45 3.08 4.56 -16.97
C ILE A 45 3.91 5.64 -16.29
N ASN A 46 3.65 6.90 -16.66
CA ASN A 46 3.95 8.11 -15.89
C ASN A 46 2.67 8.61 -15.23
N LEU A 47 2.67 8.70 -13.90
CA LEU A 47 1.52 9.07 -13.08
C LEU A 47 1.76 10.41 -12.39
N ASP A 48 0.89 11.38 -12.69
CA ASP A 48 0.76 12.64 -11.96
C ASP A 48 -0.51 12.60 -11.09
N LEU A 49 -0.34 12.54 -9.78
CA LEU A 49 -1.41 12.38 -8.80
C LEU A 49 -1.54 13.63 -7.94
N ILE A 50 -2.74 14.22 -7.93
CA ILE A 50 -3.14 15.29 -7.04
C ILE A 50 -4.14 14.76 -6.02
N ILE A 51 -3.83 14.93 -4.74
CA ILE A 51 -4.72 14.57 -3.61
C ILE A 51 -5.34 15.83 -3.02
N GLY A 52 -6.67 15.89 -3.03
CA GLY A 52 -7.44 17.11 -2.80
C GLY A 52 -7.95 17.34 -1.36
N MET A 53 -8.08 16.29 -0.55
CA MET A 53 -8.59 16.37 0.83
C MET A 53 -7.58 16.56 1.99
N PRO A 54 -6.23 16.58 1.82
CA PRO A 54 -5.31 16.60 2.98
C PRO A 54 -5.49 17.75 3.98
N GLN A 55 -6.12 18.88 3.60
CA GLN A 55 -6.42 19.97 4.55
C GLN A 55 -7.58 19.68 5.51
N LYS A 56 -8.52 18.83 5.09
CA LYS A 56 -9.74 18.58 5.87
C LYS A 56 -9.69 17.24 6.59
N GLU A 57 -9.11 16.24 5.95
CA GLU A 57 -8.95 14.90 6.52
C GLU A 57 -7.51 14.45 6.39
N ASN A 58 -6.96 13.98 7.51
CA ASN A 58 -5.54 13.71 7.60
C ASN A 58 -5.17 12.50 6.73
N LEU A 59 -4.38 12.76 5.68
CA LEU A 59 -3.62 11.72 5.00
C LEU A 59 -2.73 11.01 6.03
N SER A 60 -2.65 9.68 5.98
CA SER A 60 -1.80 8.93 6.91
C SER A 60 -0.31 9.21 6.66
N ILE A 61 0.51 9.19 7.70
CA ILE A 61 1.96 9.39 7.54
C ILE A 61 2.62 8.26 6.73
N TRP A 62 2.09 7.04 6.79
CA TRP A 62 2.63 5.91 6.03
C TRP A 62 2.32 6.00 4.54
N ASP A 63 1.12 6.45 4.15
CA ASP A 63 0.84 6.72 2.73
C ASP A 63 1.74 7.83 2.22
N HIS A 64 1.90 8.91 3.00
CA HIS A 64 2.83 9.98 2.67
C HIS A 64 4.26 9.47 2.44
N ASN A 65 4.81 8.70 3.38
CA ASN A 65 6.17 8.18 3.30
C ASN A 65 6.35 7.25 2.08
N GLU A 66 5.36 6.42 1.78
CA GLU A 66 5.39 5.53 0.61
C GLU A 66 5.32 6.32 -0.70
N TYR A 67 4.49 7.38 -0.79
CA TYR A 67 4.51 8.29 -1.93
C TYR A 67 5.89 8.91 -2.14
N VAL A 68 6.49 9.44 -1.07
CA VAL A 68 7.84 10.04 -1.13
C VAL A 68 8.87 9.01 -1.60
N SER A 69 8.81 7.76 -1.13
CA SER A 69 9.70 6.68 -1.61
C SER A 69 9.50 6.41 -3.10
N MET A 70 8.25 6.16 -3.53
CA MET A 70 7.94 5.80 -4.91
C MET A 70 8.29 6.90 -5.91
N THR A 71 8.18 8.19 -5.53
CA THR A 71 8.62 9.30 -6.40
C THR A 71 10.12 9.23 -6.72
N LYS A 72 10.95 8.81 -5.75
CA LYS A 72 12.41 8.67 -5.91
C LYS A 72 12.79 7.38 -6.63
N ASP A 73 12.10 6.28 -6.30
CA ASP A 73 12.47 4.95 -6.79
C ASP A 73 12.10 4.73 -8.27
N THR A 74 11.03 5.37 -8.73
CA THR A 74 10.48 5.11 -10.08
C THR A 74 10.82 6.18 -11.10
N ASN A 75 11.03 7.43 -10.69
CA ASN A 75 11.06 8.61 -11.56
C ASN A 75 9.86 8.74 -12.52
N ARG A 76 8.76 8.02 -12.25
CA ARG A 76 7.54 7.98 -13.06
C ARG A 76 6.29 8.38 -12.26
N LEU A 77 6.51 8.88 -11.04
CA LEU A 77 5.46 9.31 -10.14
C LEU A 77 5.72 10.75 -9.71
N ARG A 78 4.70 11.58 -9.83
CA ARG A 78 4.61 12.87 -9.14
C ARG A 78 3.37 12.85 -8.26
N VAL A 79 3.53 13.12 -6.98
CA VAL A 79 2.39 13.27 -6.05
C VAL A 79 2.39 14.67 -5.47
N ARG A 80 1.26 15.35 -5.57
CA ARG A 80 1.03 16.71 -5.07
C ARG A 80 -0.19 16.77 -4.18
N TYR A 81 -0.13 17.61 -3.15
CA TYR A 81 -1.25 17.88 -2.26
C TYR A 81 -1.83 19.26 -2.56
N TYR A 82 -3.16 19.34 -2.60
CA TYR A 82 -3.87 20.60 -2.71
C TYR A 82 -3.91 21.32 -1.35
N LYS A 83 -3.37 22.54 -1.31
CA LYS A 83 -3.30 23.40 -0.12
C LYS A 83 -4.27 24.58 -0.17
N GLY A 84 -5.20 24.59 -1.13
CA GLY A 84 -6.22 25.64 -1.25
C GLY A 84 -7.52 25.27 -0.51
N TYR A 85 -8.46 26.21 -0.51
CA TYR A 85 -9.79 26.06 0.06
C TYR A 85 -10.86 26.60 -0.91
N PRO A 86 -12.02 25.93 -1.06
CA PRO A 86 -12.46 24.70 -0.39
C PRO A 86 -11.65 23.45 -0.82
N PRO A 87 -11.57 22.40 0.01
CA PRO A 87 -10.83 21.19 -0.33
C PRO A 87 -11.45 20.49 -1.55
N ILE A 88 -10.61 19.83 -2.36
CA ILE A 88 -11.07 19.16 -3.58
C ILE A 88 -11.45 17.72 -3.25
N HIS A 89 -12.74 17.40 -3.40
CA HIS A 89 -13.24 16.03 -3.28
C HIS A 89 -13.57 15.39 -4.64
N ALA A 90 -13.10 15.97 -5.75
CA ALA A 90 -13.29 15.43 -7.09
C ALA A 90 -12.61 14.05 -7.27
N LYS A 91 -13.06 13.28 -8.27
CA LYS A 91 -12.43 12.04 -8.69
C LYS A 91 -12.39 11.98 -10.21
N ILE A 92 -11.21 12.22 -10.75
CA ILE A 92 -10.96 12.41 -12.18
C ILE A 92 -9.72 11.62 -12.56
N VAL A 93 -9.81 10.92 -13.69
CA VAL A 93 -8.69 10.30 -14.38
C VAL A 93 -8.63 10.85 -15.79
N LEU A 94 -7.54 11.54 -16.13
CA LEU A 94 -7.24 12.07 -17.45
C LEU A 94 -6.03 11.32 -18.01
N TRP A 95 -6.20 10.64 -19.13
CA TRP A 95 -5.09 10.09 -19.89
C TRP A 95 -4.68 11.08 -20.96
N LYS A 96 -3.38 11.42 -20.97
CA LYS A 96 -2.79 12.25 -22.01
C LYS A 96 -2.34 11.40 -23.18
N GLY A 97 -2.86 11.71 -24.35
CA GLY A 97 -2.55 11.02 -25.59
C GLY A 97 -1.18 11.43 -26.14
N GLU A 98 -0.51 10.48 -26.79
CA GLU A 98 0.73 10.68 -27.56
C GLU A 98 0.61 9.86 -28.86
N ASN A 99 1.43 10.18 -29.87
CA ASN A 99 1.48 9.45 -31.15
C ASN A 99 0.09 9.24 -31.77
N ASP A 100 -0.58 10.35 -32.10
CA ASP A 100 -1.92 10.42 -32.70
C ASP A 100 -3.09 9.98 -31.79
N LEU A 101 -2.82 9.61 -30.53
CA LEU A 101 -3.89 9.43 -29.55
C LEU A 101 -4.37 10.79 -29.03
N GLU A 102 -5.69 10.99 -29.02
CA GLU A 102 -6.33 12.11 -28.33
C GLU A 102 -6.41 11.86 -26.82
N ASP A 103 -6.51 12.94 -26.04
CA ASP A 103 -6.75 12.86 -24.60
C ASP A 103 -8.11 12.18 -24.33
N ILE A 104 -8.18 11.40 -23.27
CA ILE A 104 -9.44 10.80 -22.79
C ILE A 104 -9.55 10.99 -21.29
N CYS A 105 -10.75 11.27 -20.79
CA CYS A 105 -10.94 11.52 -19.38
C CYS A 105 -12.22 10.91 -18.83
N TYR A 106 -12.18 10.65 -17.53
CA TYR A 106 -13.26 10.04 -16.76
C TYR A 106 -13.45 10.84 -15.48
N ALA A 107 -14.70 11.07 -15.11
CA ALA A 107 -15.06 11.69 -13.83
C ALA A 107 -16.20 10.91 -13.17
N GLY A 108 -16.22 10.89 -11.84
CA GLY A 108 -17.25 10.15 -11.11
C GLY A 108 -17.00 10.08 -9.61
N SER A 109 -17.25 8.93 -9.02
CA SER A 109 -17.24 8.74 -7.56
C SER A 109 -15.98 8.01 -7.03
N ALA A 110 -15.29 7.26 -7.88
CA ALA A 110 -14.16 6.40 -7.50
C ALA A 110 -12.90 7.17 -7.11
N ASN A 111 -12.53 7.18 -5.83
CA ASN A 111 -11.20 7.64 -5.43
C ASN A 111 -10.09 6.76 -6.05
N PHE A 112 -8.88 7.29 -6.20
CA PHE A 112 -7.73 6.54 -6.72
C PHE A 112 -7.14 5.57 -5.68
N THR A 113 -7.96 4.58 -5.31
CA THR A 113 -7.67 3.54 -4.31
C THR A 113 -8.18 2.19 -4.79
N TRP A 114 -7.81 1.09 -4.11
CA TRP A 114 -8.42 -0.21 -4.44
C TRP A 114 -9.92 -0.24 -4.15
N ASN A 115 -10.36 0.41 -3.07
CA ASN A 115 -11.78 0.58 -2.79
C ASN A 115 -12.50 1.24 -3.96
N GLY A 116 -11.97 2.36 -4.47
CA GLY A 116 -12.61 3.10 -5.56
C GLY A 116 -12.65 2.35 -6.89
N PHE A 117 -11.58 1.62 -7.24
CA PHE A 117 -11.47 0.99 -8.56
C PHE A 117 -11.89 -0.49 -8.61
N LYS A 118 -12.10 -1.14 -7.46
CA LYS A 118 -12.33 -2.59 -7.41
C LYS A 118 -13.32 -3.09 -6.37
N PHE A 119 -13.32 -2.53 -5.15
CA PHE A 119 -14.09 -3.13 -4.05
C PHE A 119 -15.44 -2.48 -3.81
N PHE A 120 -15.56 -1.17 -4.03
CA PHE A 120 -16.82 -0.45 -3.84
C PHE A 120 -17.60 -0.36 -5.14
N GLN A 121 -18.91 -0.14 -5.00
CA GLN A 121 -19.78 0.13 -6.13
C GLN A 121 -19.66 1.59 -6.52
N GLU A 122 -18.73 1.86 -7.43
CA GLU A 122 -18.45 3.21 -7.91
C GLU A 122 -18.82 3.34 -9.38
N ILE A 123 -19.07 4.57 -9.80
CA ILE A 123 -19.39 4.91 -11.19
C ILE A 123 -18.42 5.96 -11.70
N MET A 124 -18.02 5.80 -12.95
CA MET A 124 -17.25 6.79 -13.70
C MET A 124 -17.91 6.98 -15.06
N VAL A 125 -17.83 8.19 -15.62
CA VAL A 125 -18.38 8.55 -16.92
C VAL A 125 -17.28 9.20 -17.73
N ASP A 126 -17.21 8.94 -19.04
CA ASP A 126 -16.34 9.73 -19.91
C ASP A 126 -16.76 11.20 -19.92
N SER A 127 -15.79 12.07 -20.12
CA SER A 127 -16.01 13.50 -20.17
C SER A 127 -15.21 14.13 -21.30
N ASN A 128 -15.37 15.45 -21.46
CA ASN A 128 -14.60 16.21 -22.43
C ASN A 128 -13.23 16.61 -21.81
N PRO A 129 -12.09 16.21 -22.40
CA PRO A 129 -10.76 16.50 -21.85
C PRO A 129 -10.50 18.00 -21.67
N THR A 130 -10.88 18.82 -22.66
CA THR A 130 -10.70 20.28 -22.64
C THR A 130 -11.44 20.96 -21.49
N HIS A 131 -12.60 20.43 -21.08
CA HIS A 131 -13.33 20.93 -19.91
C HIS A 131 -12.74 20.41 -18.60
N ILE A 132 -12.35 19.13 -18.56
CA ILE A 132 -11.79 18.51 -17.36
C ILE A 132 -10.46 19.13 -16.95
N GLU A 133 -9.60 19.50 -17.91
CA GLU A 133 -8.34 20.17 -17.60
C GLU A 133 -8.52 21.46 -16.79
N LYS A 134 -9.60 22.20 -17.05
CA LYS A 134 -9.91 23.44 -16.32
C LYS A 134 -10.30 23.19 -14.85
N VAL A 135 -10.61 21.95 -14.48
CA VAL A 135 -10.93 21.54 -13.11
C VAL A 135 -9.66 21.29 -12.29
N PHE A 136 -8.52 21.03 -12.94
CA PHE A 136 -7.26 20.83 -12.23
C PHE A 136 -6.80 22.14 -11.58
N PRO A 137 -6.34 22.09 -10.31
CA PRO A 137 -5.93 23.28 -9.59
C PRO A 137 -4.64 23.89 -10.17
N TYR A 138 -4.43 25.18 -9.92
CA TYR A 138 -3.21 25.86 -10.34
C TYR A 138 -1.99 25.34 -9.57
N ASN A 139 -0.81 25.32 -10.21
CA ASN A 139 0.43 24.88 -9.55
C ASN A 139 0.75 25.68 -8.27
N THR A 140 0.31 26.93 -8.17
CA THR A 140 0.48 27.79 -6.98
C THR A 140 -0.31 27.29 -5.77
N GLU A 141 -1.36 26.50 -5.99
CA GLU A 141 -2.21 25.87 -4.97
C GLU A 141 -1.77 24.44 -4.61
N LEU A 142 -0.69 23.97 -5.23
CA LEU A 142 -0.16 22.64 -5.03
C LEU A 142 1.18 22.68 -4.30
N ILE A 143 1.52 21.57 -3.65
CA ILE A 143 2.86 21.32 -3.13
C ILE A 143 3.21 19.85 -3.37
N ASP A 144 4.42 19.60 -3.89
CA ASP A 144 4.92 18.24 -4.09
C ASP A 144 5.11 17.54 -2.74
N CYS A 145 4.77 16.25 -2.66
CA CYS A 145 4.82 15.47 -1.43
C CYS A 145 6.22 15.38 -0.82
N ASN A 146 7.26 15.45 -1.66
CA ASN A 146 8.66 15.40 -1.27
C ASN A 146 9.26 16.78 -0.98
N SER A 147 8.45 17.84 -0.96
CA SER A 147 8.88 19.18 -0.58
C SER A 147 9.26 19.24 0.90
N ASN A 148 10.40 19.86 1.21
CA ASN A 148 10.87 20.04 2.59
C ASN A 148 9.87 20.79 3.49
N ASN A 149 8.98 21.59 2.89
CA ASN A 149 8.00 22.40 3.60
C ASN A 149 6.60 21.77 3.63
N VAL A 150 6.44 20.52 3.21
CA VAL A 150 5.11 19.87 3.12
C VAL A 150 4.36 19.88 4.45
N PHE A 151 5.06 19.66 5.57
CA PHE A 151 4.47 19.67 6.91
C PHE A 151 4.17 21.06 7.46
N ASN A 152 4.60 22.13 6.77
CA ASN A 152 4.16 23.49 7.11
C ASN A 152 2.69 23.73 6.70
N TYR A 153 2.18 22.90 5.78
CA TYR A 153 0.82 23.03 5.25
C TYR A 153 -0.13 21.94 5.77
N PHE A 154 0.38 20.78 6.17
CA PHE A 154 -0.44 19.63 6.54
C PHE A 154 0.10 18.90 7.76
N SER A 155 -0.81 18.43 8.61
CA SER A 155 -0.53 17.42 9.64
C SER A 155 -1.04 16.07 9.15
N MET A 156 -0.19 15.05 9.21
CA MET A 156 -0.57 13.70 8.78
C MET A 156 -1.15 12.90 9.95
N GLY A 157 -2.01 11.93 9.65
CA GLY A 157 -2.56 11.00 10.64
C GLY A 157 -1.45 10.11 11.19
N TYR A 158 -1.46 9.89 12.51
CA TYR A 158 -0.45 9.10 13.23
C TYR A 158 0.99 9.61 13.07
N GLN A 159 1.15 10.91 12.86
CA GLN A 159 2.44 11.57 12.76
C GLN A 159 2.99 11.98 14.14
N LYS A 160 4.29 11.79 14.39
CA LYS A 160 4.93 12.36 15.59
C LYS A 160 5.01 13.88 15.50
N LYS A 161 4.74 14.56 16.61
CA LYS A 161 4.84 16.03 16.70
C LYS A 161 6.26 16.57 16.52
N THR A 162 7.27 15.86 17.01
CA THR A 162 8.69 16.30 16.98
C THR A 162 9.42 15.87 15.72
N TYR A 163 9.04 14.74 15.14
CA TYR A 163 9.64 14.17 13.93
C TYR A 163 8.53 13.86 12.92
N PRO A 164 8.12 14.85 12.10
CA PRO A 164 6.95 14.72 11.21
C PRO A 164 7.02 13.55 10.22
N ASN A 165 8.20 13.03 9.89
CA ASN A 165 8.35 11.88 9.00
C ASN A 165 8.12 10.53 9.70
N GLU A 166 8.03 10.51 11.03
CA GLU A 166 7.94 9.28 11.82
C GLU A 166 6.51 8.98 12.25
N ILE A 167 6.22 7.68 12.35
CA ILE A 167 4.95 7.16 12.87
C ILE A 167 4.91 7.32 14.39
N ASP A 168 3.85 7.95 14.90
CA ASP A 168 3.51 7.98 16.32
C ASP A 168 2.92 6.63 16.73
N LEU A 169 3.82 5.69 17.03
CA LEU A 169 3.50 4.35 17.49
C LEU A 169 2.66 4.33 18.77
N ILE A 170 2.82 5.34 19.65
CA ILE A 170 2.05 5.41 20.90
C ILE A 170 0.59 5.73 20.58
N SER A 171 0.35 6.71 19.71
CA SER A 171 -1.00 7.04 19.23
C SER A 171 -1.64 5.86 18.49
N LEU A 172 -0.88 5.20 17.61
CA LEU A 172 -1.34 4.04 16.85
C LEU A 172 -1.70 2.86 17.76
N GLN A 173 -0.85 2.52 18.73
CA GLN A 173 -1.12 1.42 19.67
C GLN A 173 -2.35 1.67 20.55
N LYS A 174 -2.66 2.92 20.89
CA LYS A 174 -3.87 3.27 21.64
C LYS A 174 -5.15 3.02 20.85
N THR A 175 -5.12 3.16 19.52
CA THR A 175 -6.29 2.94 18.67
C THR A 175 -6.38 1.49 18.18
N ILE A 176 -5.25 0.78 18.08
CA ILE A 176 -5.22 -0.53 17.42
C ILE A 176 -6.06 -1.61 18.11
N GLY A 177 -6.20 -1.54 19.44
CA GLY A 177 -6.97 -2.51 20.23
C GLY A 177 -8.46 -2.60 19.86
N ASN A 178 -8.99 -1.62 19.15
CA ASN A 178 -10.38 -1.58 18.71
C ASN A 178 -10.61 -2.25 17.35
N TYR A 179 -9.54 -2.64 16.64
CA TYR A 179 -9.65 -3.25 15.33
C TYR A 179 -9.68 -4.78 15.42
N PRO A 180 -10.42 -5.46 14.52
CA PRO A 180 -10.41 -6.91 14.45
C PRO A 180 -9.00 -7.41 14.09
N TYR A 181 -8.60 -8.52 14.67
CA TYR A 181 -7.27 -9.09 14.47
C TYR A 181 -7.28 -10.62 14.35
N VAL A 182 -6.22 -11.15 13.74
CA VAL A 182 -5.93 -12.58 13.67
C VAL A 182 -4.50 -12.85 14.15
N ILE A 183 -4.28 -14.01 14.74
CA ILE A 183 -2.94 -14.48 15.12
C ILE A 183 -2.42 -15.45 14.06
N LEU A 184 -1.26 -15.14 13.49
CA LEU A 184 -0.60 -15.98 12.51
C LEU A 184 0.63 -16.66 13.15
N PRO A 185 0.61 -17.99 13.35
CA PRO A 185 1.75 -18.72 13.89
C PRO A 185 2.91 -18.75 12.88
N LEU A 186 4.14 -18.53 13.38
CA LEU A 186 5.37 -18.67 12.60
C LEU A 186 5.96 -20.09 12.69
N LEU A 187 5.49 -20.88 13.65
CA LEU A 187 5.87 -22.27 13.88
C LEU A 187 4.87 -23.26 13.24
N LYS A 188 5.35 -24.47 12.99
CA LYS A 188 4.52 -25.64 12.68
C LYS A 188 3.68 -26.05 13.90
N LYS A 189 2.68 -26.91 13.69
CA LYS A 189 1.85 -27.50 14.77
C LYS A 189 2.65 -28.27 15.83
N ASN A 190 3.84 -28.76 15.50
CA ASN A 190 4.74 -29.44 16.45
C ASN A 190 5.69 -28.47 17.18
N ASN A 191 5.41 -27.16 17.17
CA ASN A 191 6.20 -26.11 17.83
C ASN A 191 7.66 -26.00 17.34
N GLU A 192 7.91 -26.38 16.09
CA GLU A 192 9.19 -26.21 15.43
C GLU A 192 9.09 -25.24 14.26
N ILE A 193 10.18 -24.52 14.00
CA ILE A 193 10.28 -23.69 12.79
C ILE A 193 10.28 -24.56 11.54
N HIS A 194 9.77 -24.01 10.45
CA HIS A 194 9.89 -24.62 9.13
C HIS A 194 11.34 -24.60 8.63
N ASP A 195 11.86 -25.69 8.09
CA ASP A 195 13.26 -25.74 7.61
C ASP A 195 13.52 -24.93 6.34
N ILE A 196 12.57 -24.95 5.41
CA ILE A 196 12.67 -24.38 4.06
C ILE A 196 11.38 -23.69 3.60
N SER A 197 10.57 -23.21 4.54
CA SER A 197 9.33 -22.45 4.29
C SER A 197 9.10 -21.40 5.39
N GLY A 198 8.05 -20.59 5.27
CA GLY A 198 7.82 -19.45 6.16
C GLY A 198 9.02 -18.51 6.19
N LEU A 199 9.57 -18.26 7.38
CA LEU A 199 10.76 -17.42 7.57
C LEU A 199 12.05 -17.97 6.93
N ASN A 200 12.09 -19.28 6.65
CA ASN A 200 13.21 -19.96 6.01
C ASN A 200 12.97 -20.29 4.53
N TRP A 201 12.00 -19.65 3.89
CA TRP A 201 11.69 -19.95 2.49
C TRP A 201 12.89 -19.77 1.54
N GLY A 202 13.74 -18.77 1.79
CA GLY A 202 14.99 -18.50 1.07
C GLY A 202 16.10 -19.51 1.32
N GLN A 203 15.96 -20.41 2.31
CA GLN A 203 16.96 -21.43 2.62
C GLN A 203 16.87 -22.65 1.69
N ARG A 204 15.93 -22.65 0.73
CA ARG A 204 15.89 -23.63 -0.36
C ARG A 204 17.09 -23.44 -1.27
N LEU A 205 17.60 -24.54 -1.81
CA LEU A 205 18.68 -24.50 -2.81
C LEU A 205 18.28 -23.58 -3.98
N GLY A 206 19.18 -22.68 -4.37
CA GLY A 206 18.99 -21.76 -5.50
C GLY A 206 18.09 -20.55 -5.23
N ARG A 207 17.72 -20.27 -3.97
CA ARG A 207 16.98 -19.05 -3.61
C ARG A 207 17.86 -18.03 -2.90
N GLU A 208 17.44 -16.77 -2.95
CA GLU A 208 18.08 -15.73 -2.13
C GLU A 208 17.80 -16.02 -0.63
N PRO A 209 18.84 -16.14 0.23
CA PRO A 209 18.70 -16.65 1.59
C PRO A 209 17.77 -15.86 2.53
N ASN A 210 17.58 -14.55 2.28
CA ASN A 210 16.69 -13.72 3.08
C ASN A 210 15.22 -13.84 2.69
N GLN A 211 14.85 -14.51 1.60
CA GLN A 211 13.44 -14.59 1.22
C GLN A 211 12.60 -15.27 2.33
N ALA A 212 11.49 -14.64 2.69
CA ALA A 212 10.56 -15.16 3.69
C ALA A 212 9.11 -14.84 3.30
N TYR A 213 8.18 -15.51 3.95
CA TYR A 213 6.77 -15.15 3.96
C TYR A 213 6.14 -15.45 5.33
N ILE A 214 5.03 -14.79 5.64
CA ILE A 214 4.23 -15.05 6.84
C ILE A 214 3.15 -16.08 6.48
N PRO A 215 3.12 -17.27 7.11
CA PRO A 215 2.09 -18.26 6.83
C PRO A 215 0.71 -17.80 7.27
N ILE A 216 -0.31 -18.12 6.45
CA ILE A 216 -1.72 -17.95 6.82
C ILE A 216 -2.33 -19.34 6.94
N PRO A 217 -2.68 -19.80 8.16
CA PRO A 217 -3.36 -21.07 8.34
C PRO A 217 -4.71 -21.08 7.61
N ILE A 218 -5.08 -22.22 7.03
CA ILE A 218 -6.36 -22.39 6.34
C ILE A 218 -7.57 -22.09 7.25
N ALA A 219 -7.42 -22.29 8.56
CA ALA A 219 -8.45 -21.97 9.56
C ALA A 219 -8.79 -20.47 9.56
N ILE A 220 -7.80 -19.59 9.38
CA ILE A 220 -8.04 -18.13 9.33
C ILE A 220 -8.93 -17.76 8.16
N HIS A 221 -8.73 -18.35 6.98
CA HIS A 221 -9.60 -18.12 5.82
C HIS A 221 -11.01 -18.68 6.01
N LYS A 222 -11.19 -19.71 6.84
CA LYS A 222 -12.51 -20.29 7.14
C LYS A 222 -13.26 -19.48 8.18
N GLU A 223 -12.58 -19.05 9.24
CA GLU A 223 -13.15 -18.30 10.36
C GLU A 223 -13.35 -16.82 10.01
N PHE A 224 -12.45 -16.24 9.21
CA PHE A 224 -12.45 -14.83 8.83
C PHE A 224 -12.25 -14.64 7.31
N PRO A 225 -13.21 -15.07 6.47
CA PRO A 225 -13.04 -15.12 5.00
C PRO A 225 -12.74 -13.77 4.34
N ASN A 226 -13.15 -12.66 4.96
CA ASN A 226 -12.96 -11.30 4.43
C ASN A 226 -11.89 -10.51 5.20
N PHE A 227 -11.05 -11.18 6.00
CA PHE A 227 -10.03 -10.51 6.78
C PHE A 227 -8.92 -9.93 5.91
N PHE A 228 -8.37 -10.74 5.00
CA PHE A 228 -7.32 -10.31 4.07
C PHE A 228 -7.89 -9.96 2.70
N PRO A 229 -7.22 -9.09 1.93
CA PRO A 229 -7.58 -8.81 0.54
C PRO A 229 -7.46 -10.05 -0.34
N ASN A 230 -8.15 -10.03 -1.49
CA ASN A 230 -8.00 -11.06 -2.50
C ASN A 230 -6.54 -11.19 -2.98
N ARG A 231 -6.19 -12.38 -3.47
CA ARG A 231 -4.84 -12.65 -4.00
C ARG A 231 -4.44 -11.61 -5.03
N ARG A 232 -3.16 -11.21 -4.98
CA ARG A 232 -2.53 -10.21 -5.87
C ARG A 232 -3.03 -8.78 -5.70
N ASN A 233 -3.94 -8.48 -4.79
CA ASN A 233 -4.23 -7.10 -4.42
C ASN A 233 -3.21 -6.66 -3.36
N GLU A 234 -2.47 -5.61 -3.67
CA GLU A 234 -1.50 -4.99 -2.77
C GLU A 234 -2.18 -4.29 -1.59
N PHE A 235 -1.61 -4.41 -0.40
CA PHE A 235 -2.04 -3.72 0.82
C PHE A 235 -0.83 -3.29 1.64
N SER A 236 -0.98 -2.22 2.42
CA SER A 236 0.06 -1.69 3.29
C SER A 236 0.05 -2.40 4.65
N VAL A 237 1.23 -2.72 5.16
CA VAL A 237 1.43 -3.30 6.49
C VAL A 237 2.33 -2.37 7.29
N ILE A 238 1.84 -1.86 8.41
CA ILE A 238 2.60 -1.01 9.36
C ILE A 238 2.99 -1.87 10.55
N THR A 239 4.24 -1.84 10.97
CA THR A 239 4.71 -2.71 12.05
C THR A 239 4.76 -2.00 13.41
N ASP A 240 4.83 -2.79 14.48
CA ASP A 240 4.95 -2.29 15.85
C ASP A 240 6.22 -1.48 16.14
N ASP A 241 7.23 -1.60 15.28
CA ASP A 241 8.49 -0.84 15.32
C ASP A 241 8.57 0.29 14.29
N GLY A 242 7.47 0.59 13.58
CA GLY A 242 7.37 1.76 12.70
C GLY A 242 7.92 1.56 11.29
N GLU A 243 8.24 0.32 10.90
CA GLU A 243 8.51 -0.03 9.51
C GLU A 243 7.17 -0.17 8.74
N SER A 244 7.21 -0.02 7.41
CA SER A 244 6.04 -0.19 6.54
C SER A 244 6.37 -0.98 5.29
N PHE A 245 5.46 -1.85 4.85
CA PHE A 245 5.65 -2.69 3.68
C PHE A 245 4.40 -2.77 2.81
N VAL A 246 4.57 -2.71 1.49
CA VAL A 246 3.51 -3.12 0.56
C VAL A 246 3.56 -4.64 0.42
N CYS A 247 2.46 -5.32 0.77
CA CYS A 247 2.33 -6.77 0.81
C CYS A 247 1.23 -7.30 -0.13
N VAL A 248 1.28 -8.59 -0.44
CA VAL A 248 0.24 -9.31 -1.19
C VAL A 248 -0.03 -10.69 -0.59
N ILE A 249 -1.27 -11.15 -0.73
CA ILE A 249 -1.62 -12.55 -0.49
C ILE A 249 -1.19 -13.39 -1.69
N ALA A 250 -0.40 -14.43 -1.44
CA ALA A 250 0.31 -15.22 -2.43
C ALA A 250 0.21 -16.73 -2.18
N GLN A 251 0.80 -17.49 -3.11
CA GLN A 251 0.81 -18.96 -3.14
C GLN A 251 -0.57 -19.60 -3.29
N GLU A 252 -0.57 -20.91 -3.56
CA GLU A 252 -1.77 -21.72 -3.62
C GLU A 252 -2.51 -21.69 -2.27
N ASN A 253 -3.85 -21.67 -2.32
CA ASN A 253 -4.74 -21.57 -1.16
C ASN A 253 -4.56 -20.29 -0.32
N SER A 254 -4.01 -19.22 -0.90
CA SER A 254 -3.84 -17.92 -0.21
C SER A 254 -3.05 -18.05 1.09
N LYS A 255 -2.12 -19.00 1.18
CA LYS A 255 -1.49 -19.43 2.43
C LYS A 255 -0.30 -18.58 2.89
N ALA A 256 0.03 -17.50 2.18
CA ALA A 256 1.25 -16.74 2.42
C ALA A 256 1.05 -15.24 2.21
N ILE A 257 1.54 -14.43 3.16
CA ILE A 257 1.75 -12.99 2.97
C ILE A 257 3.19 -12.77 2.51
N HIS A 258 3.36 -12.14 1.35
CA HIS A 258 4.66 -11.77 0.77
C HIS A 258 4.80 -10.24 0.80
N SER A 259 6.03 -9.72 0.98
CA SER A 259 6.33 -8.37 0.52
C SER A 259 6.28 -8.34 -1.00
N CYS A 260 5.72 -7.28 -1.56
CA CYS A 260 5.57 -7.15 -3.00
C CYS A 260 6.92 -7.10 -3.70
N ARG A 261 7.00 -7.81 -4.83
CA ARG A 261 8.14 -7.88 -5.77
C ARG A 261 9.45 -8.46 -5.21
N ASN A 262 9.74 -8.30 -3.91
CA ASN A 262 10.94 -8.82 -3.26
C ASN A 262 10.65 -9.36 -1.86
N ASN A 263 10.56 -10.69 -1.74
CA ASN A 263 10.31 -11.39 -0.47
C ASN A 263 11.46 -11.31 0.54
N SER A 264 12.64 -10.82 0.13
CA SER A 264 13.77 -10.63 1.03
C SER A 264 13.53 -9.48 2.01
N ILE A 265 12.60 -8.56 1.71
CA ILE A 265 12.23 -7.44 2.60
C ILE A 265 11.68 -7.99 3.92
N LEU A 266 10.61 -8.80 3.88
CA LEU A 266 10.07 -9.42 5.09
C LEU A 266 11.10 -10.28 5.83
N GLY A 267 11.92 -11.04 5.12
CA GLY A 267 12.86 -11.91 5.82
C GLY A 267 14.08 -11.18 6.39
N LYS A 268 14.51 -10.05 5.81
CA LYS A 268 15.46 -9.14 6.46
C LYS A 268 14.84 -8.49 7.69
N TYR A 269 13.58 -8.06 7.60
CA TYR A 269 12.82 -7.53 8.73
C TYR A 269 12.79 -8.51 9.92
N PHE A 270 12.33 -9.74 9.72
CA PHE A 270 12.30 -10.73 10.79
C PHE A 270 13.70 -11.07 11.34
N ARG A 271 14.73 -11.18 10.48
CA ARG A 271 16.11 -11.44 10.95
C ARG A 271 16.66 -10.30 11.80
N LYS A 272 16.42 -9.05 11.39
CA LYS A 272 16.75 -7.84 12.16
C LYS A 272 16.06 -7.88 13.52
N ARG A 273 14.75 -8.15 13.57
CA ARG A 273 13.96 -8.27 14.81
C ARG A 273 14.46 -9.35 15.75
N LEU A 274 14.88 -10.49 15.20
CA LEU A 274 15.42 -11.62 15.96
C LEU A 274 16.89 -11.43 16.37
N GLY A 275 17.55 -10.35 15.94
CA GLY A 275 18.97 -10.09 16.25
C GLY A 275 19.93 -11.08 15.59
N ILE A 276 19.57 -11.66 14.45
CA ILE A 276 20.40 -12.64 13.73
C ILE A 276 20.91 -12.09 12.39
N PRO A 277 22.09 -12.53 11.91
CA PRO A 277 22.64 -12.03 10.64
C PRO A 277 21.73 -12.33 9.44
N PHE A 278 21.72 -11.42 8.46
CA PHE A 278 21.01 -11.62 7.20
C PHE A 278 21.50 -12.89 6.48
N GLY A 279 20.56 -13.60 5.86
CA GLY A 279 20.77 -14.87 5.18
C GLY A 279 20.83 -16.09 6.10
N THR A 280 20.92 -15.90 7.43
CA THR A 280 20.95 -17.01 8.39
C THR A 280 19.62 -17.76 8.43
N LYS A 281 19.69 -19.09 8.59
CA LYS A 281 18.52 -19.93 8.89
C LYS A 281 17.95 -19.58 10.26
N VAL A 282 16.67 -19.23 10.31
CA VAL A 282 15.91 -19.05 11.55
C VAL A 282 15.73 -20.40 12.23
N LYS A 283 16.09 -20.50 13.50
CA LYS A 283 15.89 -21.70 14.34
C LYS A 283 14.73 -21.44 15.31
N THR A 284 14.06 -22.50 15.78
CA THR A 284 13.01 -22.40 16.81
C THR A 284 13.51 -21.63 18.04
N GLU A 285 14.77 -21.85 18.41
CA GLU A 285 15.40 -21.17 19.54
C GLU A 285 15.48 -19.65 19.38
N HIS A 286 15.63 -19.12 18.16
CA HIS A 286 15.64 -17.67 17.95
C HIS A 286 14.28 -17.05 18.30
N LEU A 287 13.17 -17.70 17.96
CA LEU A 287 11.82 -17.23 18.33
C LEU A 287 11.56 -17.37 19.83
N ARG A 288 12.06 -18.44 20.46
CA ARG A 288 11.98 -18.62 21.92
C ARG A 288 12.75 -17.54 22.68
N GLN A 289 13.99 -17.26 22.27
CA GLN A 289 14.82 -16.20 22.86
C GLN A 289 14.26 -14.80 22.62
N TYR A 290 13.62 -14.60 21.47
CA TYR A 290 12.86 -13.40 21.18
C TYR A 290 11.64 -13.26 22.11
N GLY A 291 11.02 -14.39 22.47
CA GLY A 291 9.85 -14.44 23.36
C GLY A 291 8.52 -14.36 22.62
N ARG A 292 8.52 -14.52 21.29
CA ARG A 292 7.32 -14.50 20.45
C ARG A 292 7.50 -15.37 19.21
N ASP A 293 6.50 -16.19 18.92
CA ASP A 293 6.49 -17.19 17.86
C ASP A 293 5.31 -17.03 16.87
N SER A 294 4.60 -15.92 16.98
CA SER A 294 3.43 -15.57 16.18
C SER A 294 3.36 -14.06 15.98
N VAL A 295 2.70 -13.63 14.92
CA VAL A 295 2.41 -12.21 14.66
C VAL A 295 0.91 -11.97 14.79
N ALA A 296 0.53 -10.82 15.35
CA ALA A 296 -0.86 -10.38 15.34
C ALA A 296 -1.05 -9.40 14.18
N PHE A 297 -2.01 -9.68 13.31
CA PHE A 297 -2.42 -8.78 12.24
C PHE A 297 -3.74 -8.13 12.61
N TYR A 298 -3.78 -6.81 12.66
CA TYR A 298 -4.98 -6.01 12.90
C TYR A 298 -5.41 -5.36 11.58
N LYS A 299 -6.70 -5.45 11.24
CA LYS A 299 -7.24 -4.85 10.02
C LYS A 299 -7.67 -3.41 10.32
N ILE A 300 -6.86 -2.43 9.94
CA ILE A 300 -7.20 -1.00 10.09
C ILE A 300 -8.29 -0.62 9.09
N ASN A 301 -8.12 -1.04 7.83
CA ASN A 301 -9.12 -0.97 6.77
C ASN A 301 -8.82 -2.04 5.70
N ASP A 302 -9.52 -2.03 4.57
CA ASP A 302 -9.33 -3.03 3.50
C ASP A 302 -7.97 -2.97 2.79
N GLU A 303 -7.23 -1.87 2.92
CA GLU A 303 -5.97 -1.61 2.23
C GLU A 303 -4.77 -1.43 3.19
N THR A 304 -5.01 -1.39 4.51
CA THR A 304 -3.99 -1.14 5.54
C THR A 304 -4.17 -2.06 6.74
N PHE A 305 -3.08 -2.71 7.13
CA PHE A 305 -2.99 -3.61 8.27
C PHE A 305 -1.87 -3.16 9.21
N TYR A 306 -2.03 -3.49 10.49
CA TYR A 306 -0.95 -3.38 11.45
C TYR A 306 -0.45 -4.76 11.86
N LEU A 307 0.87 -4.94 11.84
CA LEU A 307 1.56 -6.16 12.24
C LEU A 307 2.25 -5.92 13.57
N ASP A 308 1.77 -6.59 14.61
CA ASP A 308 2.43 -6.63 15.90
C ASP A 308 3.27 -7.90 16.02
N PHE A 309 4.58 -7.69 16.13
CA PHE A 309 5.57 -8.71 16.48
C PHE A 309 6.33 -8.33 17.76
N SER A 310 5.83 -7.41 18.58
CA SER A 310 6.50 -6.97 19.80
C SER A 310 6.72 -8.14 20.78
N SER A 311 7.91 -8.22 21.39
CA SER A 311 8.18 -9.19 22.45
C SER A 311 7.81 -8.59 23.81
N LYS A 312 7.12 -9.35 24.65
CA LYS A 312 6.97 -9.02 26.08
C LYS A 312 8.29 -9.30 26.80
N LYS A 313 9.25 -8.38 26.70
CA LYS A 313 10.39 -8.32 27.62
C LYS A 313 10.17 -7.16 28.58
#